data_AF-A0A812U5T6-F1
#
_entry.id   AF-A0A812U5T6-F1
#
_cell.length_a   1.000
_cell.length_b   1.000
_cell.length_c   1.000
_cell.angle_alpha   90.00
_cell.angle_beta   90.00
_cell.angle_gamma   90.00
#
_symmetry.space_group_name_H-M   'P 1'
#
loop_
_entity.id
_entity.type
_entity.pdbx_description
1 polymer ?
#
loop_
_entity_poly.entity_id
_entity_poly.type
_entity_poly.pdbx_seq_one_letter_code
_entity_poly.pdbx_strand_id
1 'polypeptide(L)'
;MMRLPISGSKISFAAVFLVSLCFSTLLMWKTTRSLDSYNTGGSKKRRRAGCSRDAAEFYIPTDLKTCKQPRKVDWFNDFLAKNLKNNPLEPGCWEANNSCAPFPCFKLCETGRYAELRKIWSPEKPGKQKVLAFQYGKVASSAIVEGMKVQLGIEVAHAHLAEHARQWLDGKSTSIPAPQQGFALSQEWSLKPGDDCFIITATRSHFSRDPSEYFENILYPYHPYGFHPRGIRRYNDTPPVAGDQRWTQEKIMKLGKDHVEALQEDFQAQHEVVIQAYSKWYSGAFKSATDVDIMQQRFDPKKKHMLVHGERCRVLVLRFEDIGEWTNIIGQYFPGFKMPQGSNRAELKWYAEAYRNFLKTLSYRPEELKAMCETETETHFYAEDPDSECADADF
;
A
#
# COMPACT_ATOMS: atom_id res chain seq x y z
N MET A 1 44.60 5.15 -3.26
CA MET A 1 44.81 4.58 -1.92
C MET A 1 45.60 5.59 -1.09
N MET A 2 44.91 6.34 -0.23
CA MET A 2 45.53 7.17 0.81
C MET A 2 44.70 6.96 2.07
N ARG A 3 45.33 6.37 3.08
CA ARG A 3 44.83 6.27 4.46
C ARG A 3 45.48 7.39 5.26
N LEU A 4 44.70 8.13 6.03
CA LEU A 4 45.17 8.92 7.17
C LEU A 4 44.15 8.77 8.33
N PRO A 5 44.59 8.98 9.59
CA PRO A 5 44.31 8.06 10.67
C PRO A 5 43.23 8.52 11.66
N ILE A 6 42.75 7.52 12.41
CA ILE A 6 41.91 7.65 13.60
C ILE A 6 42.76 8.22 14.75
N SER A 7 42.33 9.34 15.35
CA SER A 7 42.71 9.69 16.72
C SER A 7 41.49 10.24 17.47
N GLY A 8 41.06 9.52 18.50
CA GLY A 8 40.08 9.99 19.46
C GLY A 8 40.69 10.98 20.44
N SER A 9 39.90 11.96 20.87
CA SER A 9 40.11 12.73 22.11
C SER A 9 38.77 13.34 22.53
N LYS A 10 38.31 12.96 23.73
CA LYS A 10 37.20 13.61 24.44
C LYS A 10 37.69 14.94 24.99
N ILE A 11 36.98 16.04 24.72
CA ILE A 11 37.01 17.25 25.57
C ILE A 11 35.59 17.80 25.67
N SER A 12 35.08 17.83 26.90
CA SER A 12 33.90 18.61 27.31
C SER A 12 34.29 20.06 27.50
N PHE A 13 33.51 21.01 27.00
CA PHE A 13 33.41 22.36 27.56
C PHE A 13 31.98 22.87 27.46
N ALA A 14 31.54 23.46 28.56
CA ALA A 14 30.22 24.03 28.75
C ALA A 14 30.19 25.53 28.45
N ALA A 15 28.96 26.00 28.22
CA ALA A 15 28.40 27.31 28.56
C ALA A 15 28.43 28.48 27.54
N VAL A 16 27.21 28.79 27.07
CA VAL A 16 26.47 30.08 27.11
C VAL A 16 27.10 31.32 26.45
N PHE A 17 26.42 31.85 25.42
CA PHE A 17 26.09 33.28 25.29
C PHE A 17 24.77 33.47 24.50
N LEU A 18 24.11 34.59 24.80
CA LEU A 18 22.69 34.91 24.58
C LEU A 18 22.62 36.29 23.86
N VAL A 19 21.54 36.53 23.11
CA VAL A 19 20.88 37.84 22.79
C VAL A 19 21.03 38.48 21.39
N SER A 20 19.84 38.91 20.90
CA SER A 20 19.45 39.99 19.95
C SER A 20 19.40 39.69 18.45
N LEU A 21 18.50 40.23 17.61
CA LEU A 21 17.16 40.89 17.63
C LEU A 21 17.04 41.68 16.30
N CYS A 22 15.91 41.55 15.60
CA CYS A 22 15.24 42.54 14.70
C CYS A 22 15.93 43.19 13.48
N PHE A 23 15.28 43.13 12.31
CA PHE A 23 14.63 44.23 11.52
C PHE A 23 14.09 43.64 10.19
N SER A 24 12.77 43.56 9.94
CA SER A 24 11.85 44.57 9.34
C SER A 24 11.72 44.52 7.80
N THR A 25 10.51 44.12 7.34
CA THR A 25 9.66 44.68 6.25
C THR A 25 10.28 45.45 5.06
N LEU A 26 9.84 45.18 3.81
CA LEU A 26 8.79 45.95 3.07
C LEU A 26 8.70 45.61 1.53
N LEU A 27 7.45 45.51 1.05
CA LEU A 27 6.84 46.02 -0.21
C LEU A 27 6.94 45.32 -1.61
N MET A 28 5.73 44.93 -2.09
CA MET A 28 5.06 45.15 -3.40
C MET A 28 5.67 44.65 -4.74
N TRP A 29 4.87 43.92 -5.55
CA TRP A 29 4.02 44.51 -6.62
C TRP A 29 3.04 43.49 -7.26
N LYS A 30 1.88 43.99 -7.69
CA LYS A 30 0.83 43.30 -8.47
C LYS A 30 1.26 43.16 -9.93
N THR A 31 0.76 42.14 -10.64
CA THR A 31 0.10 42.34 -11.94
C THR A 31 -0.73 41.12 -12.36
N THR A 32 -2.02 41.39 -12.56
CA THR A 32 -3.01 40.59 -13.28
C THR A 32 -2.72 40.58 -14.77
N ARG A 33 -2.82 39.42 -15.44
CA ARG A 33 -3.26 39.36 -16.85
C ARG A 33 -4.14 38.14 -17.11
N SER A 34 -5.42 38.47 -17.30
CA SER A 34 -6.38 37.76 -18.16
C SER A 34 -5.79 37.55 -19.55
N LEU A 35 -6.09 36.41 -20.18
CA LEU A 35 -6.19 36.30 -21.64
C LEU A 35 -7.20 35.23 -22.02
N ASP A 36 -7.97 35.61 -23.02
CA ASP A 36 -9.24 35.08 -23.44
C ASP A 36 -9.15 33.80 -24.27
N SER A 37 -10.32 33.18 -24.33
CA SER A 37 -10.88 32.30 -25.36
C SER A 37 -10.13 32.18 -26.69
N TYR A 38 -9.92 30.93 -27.11
CA TYR A 38 -9.94 30.58 -28.53
C TYR A 38 -10.99 29.49 -28.80
N ASN A 39 -11.99 29.90 -29.58
CA ASN A 39 -13.01 29.08 -30.19
C ASN A 39 -12.63 28.99 -31.68
N THR A 40 -12.30 27.81 -32.18
CA THR A 40 -12.31 27.53 -33.63
C THR A 40 -12.81 26.11 -33.87
N GLY A 41 -13.91 26.04 -34.63
CA GLY A 41 -14.56 24.81 -35.03
C GLY A 41 -13.76 24.00 -36.05
N GLY A 42 -14.19 22.74 -36.22
CA GLY A 42 -13.65 21.87 -37.24
C GLY A 42 -14.43 20.57 -37.31
N SER A 43 -15.54 20.57 -38.06
CA SER A 43 -16.29 19.38 -38.43
C SER A 43 -15.47 18.50 -39.37
N LYS A 44 -15.29 17.21 -39.04
CA LYS A 44 -14.85 16.21 -40.01
C LYS A 44 -15.65 14.90 -39.89
N LYS A 45 -16.33 14.59 -40.99
CA LYS A 45 -17.01 13.34 -41.34
C LYS A 45 -16.14 12.11 -41.04
N ARG A 46 -16.68 11.13 -40.31
CA ARG A 46 -16.14 9.76 -40.25
C ARG A 46 -16.86 8.87 -41.27
N ARG A 47 -16.09 8.29 -42.19
CA ARG A 47 -16.48 7.20 -43.09
C ARG A 47 -16.47 5.88 -42.30
N ARG A 48 -17.43 5.00 -42.61
CA ARG A 48 -17.54 3.62 -42.12
C ARG A 48 -16.41 2.78 -42.70
N ALA A 49 -15.73 1.99 -41.87
CA ALA A 49 -14.83 0.91 -42.29
C ALA A 49 -15.57 -0.43 -42.11
N GLY A 50 -15.51 -1.26 -43.15
CA GLY A 50 -16.13 -2.58 -43.22
C GLY A 50 -15.35 -3.64 -42.42
N CYS A 51 -16.08 -4.65 -41.96
CA CYS A 51 -15.55 -5.87 -41.36
C CYS A 51 -15.05 -6.82 -42.45
N SER A 52 -13.83 -7.36 -42.28
CA SER A 52 -13.39 -8.60 -42.93
C SER A 52 -13.19 -9.65 -41.83
N ARG A 53 -13.80 -10.82 -42.01
CA ARG A 53 -13.63 -12.02 -41.18
C ARG A 53 -12.69 -12.95 -41.93
N ASP A 54 -11.53 -13.24 -41.36
CA ASP A 54 -10.72 -14.40 -41.75
C ASP A 54 -10.52 -15.30 -40.52
N ALA A 55 -10.92 -16.55 -40.68
CA ALA A 55 -10.83 -17.62 -39.69
C ALA A 55 -9.44 -18.25 -39.74
N ALA A 56 -8.83 -18.47 -38.57
CA ALA A 56 -7.61 -19.25 -38.43
C ALA A 56 -7.94 -20.58 -37.72
N GLU A 57 -7.68 -21.68 -38.41
CA GLU A 57 -7.76 -23.06 -37.90
C GLU A 57 -6.62 -23.33 -36.92
N PHE A 58 -6.93 -23.89 -35.74
CA PHE A 58 -5.95 -24.34 -34.75
C PHE A 58 -5.62 -25.81 -34.95
N TYR A 59 -4.33 -26.10 -35.09
CA TYR A 59 -3.75 -27.44 -35.08
C TYR A 59 -3.26 -27.78 -33.66
N ILE A 60 -3.68 -28.92 -33.10
CA ILE A 60 -3.23 -29.42 -31.77
C ILE A 60 -2.45 -30.72 -31.98
N PRO A 61 -1.13 -30.77 -31.68
CA PRO A 61 -0.42 -32.03 -31.52
C PRO A 61 -0.58 -32.57 -30.10
N THR A 62 -1.10 -33.79 -30.00
CA THR A 62 -1.17 -34.60 -28.79
C THR A 62 0.14 -35.37 -28.59
N ASP A 63 1.01 -34.92 -27.68
CA ASP A 63 1.87 -35.85 -26.92
C ASP A 63 2.40 -35.21 -25.63
N LEU A 64 1.99 -35.72 -24.48
CA LEU A 64 2.51 -35.35 -23.15
C LEU A 64 2.95 -36.62 -22.44
N LYS A 65 4.21 -37.00 -22.61
CA LYS A 65 4.89 -37.95 -21.71
C LYS A 65 5.85 -37.19 -20.79
N THR A 66 5.59 -37.37 -19.50
CA THR A 66 6.47 -37.13 -18.33
C THR A 66 6.84 -35.69 -17.96
N CYS A 67 6.03 -35.06 -17.11
CA CYS A 67 6.48 -33.98 -16.22
C CYS A 67 6.57 -34.49 -14.78
N LYS A 68 7.79 -34.63 -14.26
CA LYS A 68 8.04 -34.75 -12.80
C LYS A 68 7.75 -33.38 -12.17
N GLN A 69 6.78 -33.31 -11.27
CA GLN A 69 6.50 -32.08 -10.54
C GLN A 69 7.60 -31.77 -9.52
N PRO A 70 8.07 -30.52 -9.40
CA PRO A 70 8.95 -30.11 -8.33
C PRO A 70 8.18 -30.03 -7.00
N ARG A 71 8.84 -30.39 -5.90
CA ARG A 71 8.28 -30.34 -4.54
C ARG A 71 7.89 -28.90 -4.20
N LYS A 72 6.59 -28.61 -4.15
CA LYS A 72 6.07 -27.38 -3.54
C LYS A 72 6.23 -27.49 -2.02
N VAL A 73 6.94 -26.54 -1.43
CA VAL A 73 6.91 -26.29 0.01
C VAL A 73 5.65 -25.46 0.27
N ASP A 74 4.58 -26.14 0.68
CA ASP A 74 3.30 -25.51 0.98
C ASP A 74 3.31 -24.98 2.43
N TRP A 75 3.83 -23.76 2.59
CA TRP A 75 3.95 -23.09 3.89
C TRP A 75 2.60 -22.91 4.59
N PHE A 76 1.50 -22.83 3.84
CA PHE A 76 0.15 -22.71 4.41
C PHE A 76 -0.28 -24.00 5.12
N ASN A 77 -0.01 -25.16 4.51
CA ASN A 77 -0.23 -26.45 5.16
C ASN A 77 0.68 -26.66 6.38
N ASP A 78 1.92 -26.16 6.30
CA ASP A 78 2.88 -26.23 7.41
C ASP A 78 2.46 -25.33 8.60
N PHE A 79 1.87 -24.16 8.32
CA PHE A 79 1.27 -23.27 9.30
C PHE A 79 0.03 -23.88 9.97
N LEU A 80 -0.85 -24.51 9.19
CA LEU A 80 -2.02 -25.21 9.70
C LEU A 80 -1.62 -26.41 10.57
N ALA A 81 -0.65 -27.23 10.12
CA ALA A 81 -0.18 -28.40 10.86
C ALA A 81 0.47 -28.05 12.20
N LYS A 82 1.22 -26.94 12.28
CA LYS A 82 1.90 -26.50 13.51
C LYS A 82 0.94 -25.93 14.56
N ASN A 83 -0.15 -25.30 14.15
CA ASN A 83 -1.07 -24.62 15.05
C ASN A 83 -2.35 -25.41 15.39
N LEU A 84 -2.58 -26.55 14.74
CA LEU A 84 -3.77 -27.40 14.94
C LEU A 84 -3.49 -28.74 15.65
N LYS A 85 -2.31 -28.90 16.28
CA LYS A 85 -1.86 -30.14 16.94
C LYS A 85 -2.83 -30.75 17.97
N ASN A 86 -3.81 -29.99 18.46
CA ASN A 86 -4.73 -30.41 19.52
C ASN A 86 -6.16 -30.71 19.04
N ASN A 87 -6.45 -30.73 17.74
CA ASN A 87 -7.76 -31.12 17.21
C ASN A 87 -7.61 -31.86 15.88
N PRO A 88 -7.52 -33.21 15.88
CA PRO A 88 -7.45 -33.97 14.64
C PRO A 88 -8.74 -33.80 13.83
N LEU A 89 -8.60 -33.67 12.51
CA LEU A 89 -9.72 -33.64 11.56
C LEU A 89 -10.44 -35.01 11.55
N GLU A 90 -11.76 -35.03 11.49
CA GLU A 90 -12.49 -36.25 11.14
C GLU A 90 -12.25 -36.60 9.65
N PRO A 91 -11.96 -37.87 9.31
CA PRO A 91 -11.73 -38.28 7.94
C PRO A 91 -13.08 -38.42 7.21
N GLY A 92 -13.44 -37.44 6.38
CA GLY A 92 -14.74 -37.48 5.69
C GLY A 92 -14.94 -36.67 4.41
N CYS A 93 -13.94 -35.98 3.87
CA CYS A 93 -14.15 -35.13 2.68
C CYS A 93 -13.06 -35.29 1.63
N TRP A 94 -13.09 -36.41 0.88
CA TRP A 94 -12.41 -36.51 -0.41
C TRP A 94 -13.27 -37.35 -1.37
N GLU A 95 -14.11 -36.70 -2.18
CA GLU A 95 -14.61 -37.31 -3.41
C GLU A 95 -13.93 -36.62 -4.59
N ALA A 96 -13.04 -37.36 -5.26
CA ALA A 96 -12.45 -36.93 -6.52
C ALA A 96 -13.46 -37.17 -7.64
N ASN A 97 -14.01 -36.09 -8.22
CA ASN A 97 -14.83 -36.21 -9.42
C ASN A 97 -13.93 -36.31 -10.66
N ASN A 98 -13.86 -37.50 -11.25
CA ASN A 98 -13.06 -37.82 -12.44
C ASN A 98 -13.73 -37.35 -13.75
N SER A 99 -14.06 -36.07 -13.87
CA SER A 99 -14.51 -35.49 -15.14
C SER A 99 -13.46 -34.54 -15.69
N CYS A 100 -12.92 -34.90 -16.86
CA CYS A 100 -11.89 -34.20 -17.63
C CYS A 100 -12.19 -32.71 -17.82
N ALA A 101 -11.56 -31.85 -17.01
CA ALA A 101 -11.35 -30.43 -17.30
C ALA A 101 -9.89 -30.10 -16.97
N PRO A 102 -9.19 -29.28 -17.77
CA PRO A 102 -7.73 -29.12 -17.66
C PRO A 102 -7.27 -28.30 -16.45
N PHE A 103 -8.19 -27.86 -15.58
CA PHE A 103 -7.86 -27.20 -14.33
C PHE A 103 -8.79 -27.68 -13.21
N PRO A 104 -8.27 -28.01 -12.02
CA PRO A 104 -9.14 -28.26 -10.87
C PRO A 104 -9.84 -26.94 -10.51
N CYS A 105 -11.13 -26.87 -10.82
CA CYS A 105 -12.03 -25.90 -10.18
C CYS A 105 -12.08 -26.23 -8.70
N PHE A 106 -11.24 -25.55 -7.90
CA PHE A 106 -11.44 -25.49 -6.46
C PHE A 106 -12.73 -24.70 -6.22
N LYS A 107 -13.84 -25.41 -6.13
CA LYS A 107 -15.01 -24.89 -5.42
C LYS A 107 -14.50 -24.73 -3.98
N LEU A 108 -14.21 -23.50 -3.56
CA LEU A 108 -13.98 -23.18 -2.16
C LEU A 108 -15.22 -23.66 -1.42
N CYS A 109 -15.14 -24.84 -0.82
CA CYS A 109 -16.07 -25.21 0.23
C CYS A 109 -15.94 -24.09 1.27
N GLU A 110 -17.00 -23.31 1.43
CA GLU A 110 -17.21 -22.51 2.62
C GLU A 110 -17.17 -23.49 3.81
N THR A 111 -15.96 -23.70 4.34
CA THR A 111 -15.78 -24.57 5.49
C THR A 111 -16.64 -23.98 6.61
N GLY A 112 -17.42 -24.84 7.29
CA GLY A 112 -18.33 -24.45 8.38
C GLY A 112 -17.66 -23.58 9.47
N ARG A 113 -16.33 -23.54 9.54
CA ARG A 113 -15.56 -22.64 10.41
C ARG A 113 -15.77 -21.16 10.11
N TYR A 114 -15.95 -20.72 8.87
CA TYR A 114 -16.26 -19.30 8.59
C TYR A 114 -17.66 -18.92 9.09
N ALA A 115 -18.61 -19.86 9.06
CA ALA A 115 -19.94 -19.67 9.61
C ALA A 115 -19.94 -19.71 11.16
N GLU A 116 -19.10 -20.52 11.79
CA GLU A 116 -18.92 -20.50 13.25
C GLU A 116 -18.19 -19.25 13.76
N LEU A 117 -17.16 -18.77 13.05
CA LEU A 117 -16.52 -17.49 13.38
C LEU A 117 -17.51 -16.33 13.27
N ARG A 118 -18.41 -16.34 12.26
CA ARG A 118 -19.53 -15.38 12.18
C ARG A 118 -20.51 -15.48 13.36
N LYS A 119 -20.73 -16.66 13.93
CA LYS A 119 -21.59 -16.84 15.13
C LYS A 119 -20.92 -16.34 16.42
N ILE A 120 -19.59 -16.44 16.52
CA ILE A 120 -18.83 -15.79 17.61
C ILE A 120 -18.88 -14.26 17.46
N TRP A 121 -19.09 -13.76 16.24
CA TRP A 121 -18.99 -12.33 15.90
C TRP A 121 -20.32 -11.56 15.77
N SER A 122 -21.49 -12.11 16.15
CA SER A 122 -22.76 -11.34 16.14
C SER A 122 -23.85 -11.91 17.06
N PRO A 123 -24.80 -11.11 17.62
CA PRO A 123 -24.97 -9.65 17.74
C PRO A 123 -25.18 -9.21 19.22
N GLU A 124 -25.51 -7.94 19.46
CA GLU A 124 -25.99 -7.38 20.76
C GLU A 124 -24.93 -6.96 21.80
N LYS A 125 -24.16 -5.91 21.45
CA LYS A 125 -23.92 -4.83 22.42
C LYS A 125 -24.14 -3.49 21.70
N PRO A 126 -25.00 -2.59 22.22
CA PRO A 126 -25.07 -1.21 21.76
C PRO A 126 -23.72 -0.51 22.06
N GLY A 127 -23.18 0.26 21.11
CA GLY A 127 -21.91 0.99 21.26
C GLY A 127 -20.66 0.23 20.78
N LYS A 128 -20.74 -0.56 19.72
CA LYS A 128 -19.58 -1.30 19.19
C LYS A 128 -18.57 -0.32 18.61
N GLN A 129 -17.38 -0.29 19.19
CA GLN A 129 -16.24 0.39 18.57
C GLN A 129 -16.02 -0.18 17.17
N LYS A 130 -16.02 0.69 16.17
CA LYS A 130 -15.87 0.35 14.75
C LYS A 130 -14.53 0.89 14.27
N VAL A 131 -13.72 0.02 13.67
CA VAL A 131 -12.35 0.36 13.28
C VAL A 131 -12.21 0.35 11.76
N LEU A 132 -11.65 1.43 11.22
CA LEU A 132 -11.24 1.55 9.82
C LEU A 132 -9.72 1.67 9.72
N ALA A 133 -9.07 0.72 9.05
CA ALA A 133 -7.71 0.87 8.56
C ALA A 133 -7.75 1.57 7.19
N PHE A 134 -7.42 2.87 7.14
CA PHE A 134 -7.45 3.66 5.90
C PHE A 134 -6.08 4.24 5.57
N GLN A 135 -5.46 3.74 4.48
CA GLN A 135 -4.02 3.86 4.25
C GLN A 135 -3.69 3.89 2.75
N TYR A 136 -2.64 4.60 2.32
CA TYR A 136 -2.24 4.69 0.89
C TYR A 136 -1.41 3.50 0.35
N GLY A 137 -1.43 2.37 1.06
CA GLY A 137 -0.75 1.14 0.68
C GLY A 137 0.71 1.07 1.12
N LYS A 138 1.20 -0.16 1.33
CA LYS A 138 2.59 -0.51 1.71
C LYS A 138 3.09 -0.03 3.07
N VAL A 139 2.15 0.17 3.98
CA VAL A 139 2.39 0.64 5.34
C VAL A 139 1.98 -0.42 6.38
N ALA A 140 2.15 -1.72 6.08
CA ALA A 140 1.75 -2.85 6.94
C ALA A 140 0.26 -2.89 7.35
N SER A 141 -0.63 -2.36 6.50
CA SER A 141 -2.07 -2.32 6.75
C SER A 141 -2.67 -3.70 7.06
N SER A 142 -2.26 -4.73 6.30
CA SER A 142 -2.70 -6.12 6.48
C SER A 142 -2.38 -6.67 7.88
N ALA A 143 -1.24 -6.29 8.46
CA ALA A 143 -0.84 -6.74 9.78
C ALA A 143 -1.68 -6.11 10.89
N ILE A 144 -2.07 -4.83 10.74
CA ILE A 144 -3.02 -4.17 11.64
C ILE A 144 -4.38 -4.86 11.56
N VAL A 145 -4.89 -5.08 10.34
CA VAL A 145 -6.20 -5.72 10.11
C VAL A 145 -6.23 -7.14 10.68
N GLU A 146 -5.19 -7.93 10.44
CA GLU A 146 -5.06 -9.28 10.97
C GLU A 146 -4.96 -9.28 12.50
N GLY A 147 -4.12 -8.41 13.09
CA GLY A 147 -3.99 -8.31 14.54
C GLY A 147 -5.32 -8.01 15.23
N MET A 148 -6.06 -7.04 14.71
CA MET A 148 -7.38 -6.68 15.24
C MET A 148 -8.41 -7.81 15.10
N LYS A 149 -8.48 -8.44 13.92
CA LYS A 149 -9.44 -9.51 13.67
C LYS A 149 -9.14 -10.77 14.47
N VAL A 150 -7.89 -11.26 14.41
CA VAL A 150 -7.50 -12.55 14.98
C VAL A 150 -7.41 -12.48 16.50
N GLN A 151 -6.92 -11.38 17.06
CA GLN A 151 -6.60 -11.34 18.50
C GLN A 151 -7.67 -10.66 19.33
N LEU A 152 -8.33 -9.65 18.78
CA LEU A 152 -9.37 -8.91 19.50
C LEU A 152 -10.79 -9.28 19.07
N GLY A 153 -10.94 -10.03 17.98
CA GLY A 153 -12.25 -10.27 17.37
C GLY A 153 -12.93 -8.98 16.92
N ILE A 154 -12.17 -7.90 16.71
CA ILE A 154 -12.69 -6.61 16.25
C ILE A 154 -12.78 -6.66 14.73
N GLU A 155 -13.96 -6.37 14.22
CA GLU A 155 -14.17 -6.21 12.79
C GLU A 155 -13.50 -4.92 12.32
N VAL A 156 -12.54 -5.07 11.40
CA VAL A 156 -11.82 -3.94 10.80
C VAL A 156 -12.13 -3.83 9.33
N ALA A 157 -12.64 -2.66 8.95
CA ALA A 157 -12.72 -2.22 7.57
C ALA A 157 -11.33 -1.86 7.04
N HIS A 158 -11.04 -2.18 5.79
CA HIS A 158 -9.75 -1.89 5.18
C HIS A 158 -9.95 -1.16 3.86
N ALA A 159 -9.44 0.07 3.77
CA ALA A 159 -9.59 0.92 2.61
C ALA A 159 -8.25 1.49 2.14
N HIS A 160 -8.09 1.58 0.82
CA HIS A 160 -6.98 2.29 0.16
C HIS A 160 -7.45 3.47 -0.69
N LEU A 161 -8.75 3.54 -0.97
CA LEU A 161 -9.39 4.60 -1.75
C LEU A 161 -10.31 5.43 -0.88
N ALA A 162 -10.37 6.74 -1.16
CA ALA A 162 -11.25 7.68 -0.46
C ALA A 162 -12.73 7.28 -0.60
N GLU A 163 -13.13 6.75 -1.75
CA GLU A 163 -14.50 6.28 -2.01
C GLU A 163 -14.89 5.13 -1.09
N HIS A 164 -13.95 4.21 -0.82
CA HIS A 164 -14.19 3.05 0.04
C HIS A 164 -14.29 3.48 1.51
N ALA A 165 -13.44 4.41 1.93
CA ALA A 165 -13.50 5.01 3.27
C ALA A 165 -14.82 5.78 3.47
N ARG A 166 -15.24 6.59 2.49
CA ARG A 166 -16.54 7.30 2.53
C ARG A 166 -17.73 6.33 2.56
N GLN A 167 -17.71 5.29 1.74
CA GLN A 167 -18.76 4.27 1.77
C GLN A 167 -18.89 3.63 3.15
N TRP A 168 -17.76 3.38 3.82
CA TRP A 168 -17.75 2.90 5.20
C TRP A 168 -18.31 3.92 6.19
N LEU A 169 -17.87 5.17 6.11
CA LEU A 169 -18.25 6.22 7.05
C LEU A 169 -19.71 6.64 6.91
N ASP A 170 -20.23 6.72 5.70
CA ASP A 170 -21.55 7.30 5.43
C ASP A 170 -22.63 6.24 5.22
N GLY A 171 -22.26 4.97 5.07
CA GLY A 171 -23.17 3.87 4.73
C GLY A 171 -23.84 4.00 3.36
N LYS A 172 -23.52 5.05 2.61
CA LYS A 172 -24.00 5.25 1.25
C LYS A 172 -23.15 4.41 0.33
N SER A 173 -23.76 3.38 -0.25
CA SER A 173 -23.14 2.65 -1.36
C SER A 173 -22.86 3.63 -2.49
N THR A 174 -21.59 3.95 -2.69
CA THR A 174 -21.16 4.48 -3.98
C THR A 174 -21.38 3.37 -5.00
N SER A 175 -21.74 3.74 -6.24
CA SER A 175 -21.90 2.78 -7.33
C SER A 175 -20.52 2.28 -7.79
N ILE A 176 -19.76 1.66 -6.89
CA ILE A 176 -18.46 1.07 -7.20
C ILE A 176 -18.74 -0.19 -8.02
N PRO A 177 -18.22 -0.29 -9.25
CA PRO A 177 -18.36 -1.49 -10.05
C PRO A 177 -17.92 -2.72 -9.25
N ALA A 178 -18.73 -3.79 -9.26
CA ALA A 178 -18.45 -5.05 -8.55
C ALA A 178 -17.00 -5.57 -8.64
N PRO A 179 -16.28 -5.53 -9.78
CA PRO A 179 -14.90 -6.01 -9.84
C PRO A 179 -13.89 -5.13 -9.07
N GLN A 180 -14.25 -3.89 -8.75
CA GLN A 180 -13.42 -2.96 -7.97
C GLN A 180 -13.78 -2.94 -6.49
N GLN A 181 -14.84 -3.67 -6.09
CA GLN A 181 -15.25 -3.71 -4.69
C GLN A 181 -14.14 -4.32 -3.84
N GLY A 182 -13.30 -5.25 -4.32
CA GLY A 182 -12.24 -5.83 -3.48
C GLY A 182 -12.80 -6.28 -2.12
N PHE A 183 -12.04 -6.17 -1.03
CA PHE A 183 -12.55 -6.40 0.34
C PHE A 183 -13.57 -5.34 0.84
N ALA A 184 -14.19 -4.55 -0.05
CA ALA A 184 -15.17 -3.52 0.32
C ALA A 184 -16.44 -4.17 0.89
N LEU A 185 -16.45 -4.20 2.22
CA LEU A 185 -17.47 -3.55 3.04
C LEU A 185 -18.89 -3.77 2.53
N SER A 186 -19.49 -4.89 2.95
CA SER A 186 -20.95 -5.00 2.98
C SER A 186 -21.54 -3.79 3.71
N GLN A 187 -22.71 -3.30 3.30
CA GLN A 187 -23.41 -2.19 3.97
C GLN A 187 -23.57 -2.43 5.49
N GLU A 188 -23.61 -3.69 5.93
CA GLU A 188 -23.63 -4.06 7.34
C GLU A 188 -22.44 -3.53 8.16
N TRP A 189 -21.34 -3.20 7.48
CA TRP A 189 -20.09 -2.78 8.10
C TRP A 189 -19.96 -1.26 8.21
N SER A 190 -20.86 -0.48 7.60
CA SER A 190 -20.80 0.98 7.68
C SER A 190 -21.07 1.48 9.09
N LEU A 191 -20.53 2.66 9.40
CA LEU A 191 -20.77 3.35 10.66
C LEU A 191 -22.25 3.72 10.79
N LYS A 192 -22.86 3.43 11.95
CA LYS A 192 -24.24 3.80 12.30
C LYS A 192 -24.24 4.91 13.36
N PRO A 193 -25.34 5.69 13.49
CA PRO A 193 -25.49 6.63 14.60
C PRO A 193 -25.28 5.94 15.96
N GLY A 194 -24.38 6.48 16.78
CA GLY A 194 -24.03 5.93 18.10
C GLY A 194 -22.86 4.95 18.11
N ASP A 195 -22.31 4.56 16.96
CA ASP A 195 -21.06 3.79 16.90
C ASP A 195 -19.87 4.67 17.33
N ASP A 196 -18.92 4.10 18.08
CA ASP A 196 -17.65 4.74 18.39
C ASP A 196 -16.67 4.51 17.22
N CYS A 197 -16.43 5.57 16.44
CA CYS A 197 -15.61 5.50 15.25
C CYS A 197 -14.12 5.69 15.58
N PHE A 198 -13.31 4.73 15.13
CA PHE A 198 -11.85 4.79 15.24
C PHE A 198 -11.20 4.50 13.88
N ILE A 199 -10.27 5.34 13.46
CA ILE A 199 -9.51 5.18 12.22
C ILE A 199 -8.05 4.95 12.59
N ILE A 200 -7.41 3.95 11.98
CA ILE A 200 -5.97 3.72 12.09
C ILE A 200 -5.35 3.95 10.72
N THR A 201 -4.47 4.94 10.65
CA THR A 201 -3.68 5.21 9.46
C THR A 201 -2.19 5.10 9.78
N ALA A 202 -1.41 4.69 8.80
CA ALA A 202 0.03 4.59 8.90
C ALA A 202 0.66 5.30 7.72
N THR A 203 1.73 6.03 8.00
CA THR A 203 2.64 6.61 7.03
C THR A 203 3.88 5.73 6.89
N ARG A 204 4.61 5.88 5.78
CA ARG A 204 5.93 5.30 5.54
C ARG A 204 6.71 6.22 4.64
N SER A 205 8.01 6.37 4.91
CA SER A 205 8.90 7.18 4.09
C SER A 205 8.85 6.72 2.62
N HIS A 206 8.77 7.68 1.68
CA HIS A 206 8.73 7.43 0.24
C HIS A 206 9.93 6.59 -0.22
N PHE A 207 11.09 6.81 0.39
CA PHE A 207 12.34 6.09 0.13
C PHE A 207 12.21 4.58 0.30
N SER A 208 11.46 4.14 1.32
CA SER A 208 11.25 2.71 1.57
C SER A 208 9.93 2.20 0.98
N ARG A 209 8.92 3.06 0.89
CA ARG A 209 7.57 2.75 0.44
C ARG A 209 7.51 2.52 -1.08
N ASP A 210 8.08 3.41 -1.87
CA ASP A 210 7.92 3.43 -3.32
C ASP A 210 8.63 2.25 -4.02
N PRO A 211 9.84 1.81 -3.59
CA PRO A 211 10.43 0.56 -4.05
C PRO A 211 9.58 -0.68 -3.68
N SER A 212 8.99 -0.70 -2.48
CA SER A 212 8.09 -1.79 -2.08
C SER A 212 6.81 -1.83 -2.94
N GLU A 213 6.27 -0.67 -3.29
CA GLU A 213 5.17 -0.53 -4.26
C GLU A 213 5.59 -0.93 -5.66
N TYR A 214 6.84 -0.66 -6.06
CA TYR A 214 7.40 -1.11 -7.33
C TYR A 214 7.33 -2.62 -7.48
N PHE A 215 7.94 -3.36 -6.56
CA PHE A 215 8.07 -4.81 -6.70
C PHE A 215 6.77 -5.60 -6.50
N GLU A 216 5.81 -5.11 -5.71
CA GLU A 216 4.52 -5.81 -5.58
C GLU A 216 3.68 -5.70 -6.85
N ASN A 217 3.80 -4.58 -7.56
CA ASN A 217 2.94 -4.27 -8.70
C ASN A 217 3.67 -4.37 -10.05
N ILE A 218 4.95 -4.77 -10.06
CA ILE A 218 5.77 -4.82 -11.28
C ILE A 218 5.17 -5.71 -12.37
N LEU A 219 4.55 -6.82 -12.00
CA LEU A 219 3.87 -7.77 -12.91
C LEU A 219 2.47 -7.32 -13.33
N TYR A 220 1.83 -6.44 -12.56
CA TYR A 220 0.42 -6.12 -12.70
C TYR A 220 0.27 -4.68 -13.18
N PRO A 221 -0.01 -4.48 -14.48
CA PRO A 221 -0.20 -3.13 -15.02
C PRO A 221 -1.53 -2.50 -14.52
N TYR A 222 -2.40 -3.30 -13.91
CA TYR A 222 -3.62 -2.90 -13.21
C TYR A 222 -3.57 -3.42 -11.78
N HIS A 223 -3.71 -2.53 -10.80
CA HIS A 223 -3.76 -2.92 -9.41
C HIS A 223 -5.16 -3.43 -9.05
N PRO A 224 -5.29 -4.51 -8.25
CA PRO A 224 -6.60 -5.09 -7.90
C PRO A 224 -7.52 -4.13 -7.14
N TYR A 225 -6.97 -3.08 -6.51
CA TYR A 225 -7.77 -2.05 -5.82
C TYR A 225 -8.04 -0.80 -6.67
N GLY A 226 -7.92 -0.88 -8.00
CA GLY A 226 -8.26 0.21 -8.92
C GLY A 226 -7.05 1.01 -9.43
N PHE A 227 -7.24 2.33 -9.59
CA PHE A 227 -6.30 3.25 -10.23
C PHE A 227 -4.93 3.22 -9.53
N HIS A 228 -3.94 2.61 -10.18
CA HIS A 228 -2.55 2.78 -9.81
C HIS A 228 -2.00 3.95 -10.63
N PRO A 229 -1.28 4.94 -10.04
CA PRO A 229 -0.79 6.09 -10.78
C PRO A 229 0.12 5.73 -11.97
N ARG A 230 0.92 4.66 -11.82
CA ARG A 230 1.70 4.05 -12.93
C ARG A 230 0.85 3.59 -14.12
N GLY A 231 -0.44 3.36 -13.90
CA GLY A 231 -1.43 2.98 -14.90
C GLY A 231 -1.75 4.07 -15.92
N ILE A 232 -1.33 5.33 -15.72
CA ILE A 232 -1.50 6.38 -16.73
C ILE A 232 -0.28 6.44 -17.66
N ARG A 233 0.94 6.54 -17.12
CA ARG A 233 2.14 6.77 -17.96
C ARG A 233 2.68 5.51 -18.65
N ARG A 234 2.44 4.29 -18.13
CA ARG A 234 2.80 3.06 -18.86
C ARG A 234 2.12 2.94 -20.24
N TYR A 235 1.00 3.64 -20.45
CA TYR A 235 0.05 3.33 -21.52
C TYR A 235 0.15 4.23 -22.75
N ASN A 236 0.84 5.37 -22.66
CA ASN A 236 0.96 6.29 -23.80
C ASN A 236 2.03 5.87 -24.82
N ASP A 237 2.96 4.98 -24.46
CA ASP A 237 4.04 4.53 -25.36
C ASP A 237 3.93 3.06 -25.81
N THR A 238 2.75 2.44 -25.61
CA THR A 238 2.25 1.11 -26.07
C THR A 238 1.84 0.22 -24.88
N PRO A 239 0.53 0.02 -24.63
CA PRO A 239 0.05 -0.92 -23.63
C PRO A 239 0.65 -2.31 -23.90
N PRO A 240 1.04 -3.09 -22.87
CA PRO A 240 1.31 -4.50 -23.09
C PRO A 240 0.06 -5.13 -23.70
N VAL A 241 0.18 -5.59 -24.93
CA VAL A 241 -0.85 -6.39 -25.60
C VAL A 241 -1.11 -7.61 -24.72
N ALA A 242 -2.33 -8.14 -24.66
CA ALA A 242 -2.57 -9.39 -23.94
C ALA A 242 -1.58 -10.47 -24.47
N GLY A 243 -0.65 -10.92 -23.61
CA GLY A 243 0.45 -11.81 -24.00
C GLY A 243 1.84 -11.14 -24.09
N ASP A 244 1.97 -9.84 -23.86
CA ASP A 244 3.25 -9.14 -23.80
C ASP A 244 4.02 -9.56 -22.52
N GLN A 245 4.88 -10.56 -22.67
CA GLN A 245 5.70 -11.17 -21.62
C GLN A 245 6.86 -10.28 -21.15
N ARG A 246 6.78 -8.95 -21.33
CA ARG A 246 7.86 -8.02 -20.96
C ARG A 246 8.30 -8.17 -19.51
N TRP A 247 7.42 -8.58 -18.60
CA TRP A 247 7.75 -8.82 -17.20
C TRP A 247 7.18 -10.17 -16.75
N THR A 248 8.05 -11.17 -16.60
CA THR A 248 7.75 -12.44 -15.95
C THR A 248 8.49 -12.51 -14.61
N GLN A 249 8.04 -13.37 -13.68
CA GLN A 249 8.76 -13.61 -12.42
C GLN A 249 10.22 -13.99 -12.69
N GLU A 250 10.44 -14.93 -13.62
CA GLU A 250 11.77 -15.38 -14.01
C GLU A 250 12.63 -14.23 -14.58
N LYS A 251 12.06 -13.41 -15.46
CA LYS A 251 12.79 -12.26 -16.03
C LYS A 251 13.15 -11.24 -14.95
N ILE A 252 12.25 -10.94 -14.01
CA ILE A 252 12.54 -9.98 -12.91
C ILE A 252 13.63 -10.53 -12.00
N MET A 253 13.57 -11.83 -11.66
CA MET A 253 14.61 -12.46 -10.86
C MET A 253 15.96 -12.46 -11.59
N LYS A 254 15.97 -12.74 -12.90
CA LYS A 254 17.17 -12.67 -13.72
C LYS A 254 17.72 -11.24 -13.78
N LEU A 255 16.89 -10.23 -14.02
CA LEU A 255 17.31 -8.83 -14.06
C LEU A 255 17.82 -8.38 -12.69
N GLY A 256 17.12 -8.69 -11.60
CA GLY A 256 17.58 -8.36 -10.25
C GLY A 256 18.92 -9.01 -9.88
N LYS A 257 19.32 -10.08 -10.56
CA LYS A 257 20.63 -10.74 -10.37
C LYS A 257 21.71 -10.20 -11.30
N ASP A 258 21.41 -10.10 -12.59
CA ASP A 258 22.41 -9.88 -13.64
C ASP A 258 22.43 -8.43 -14.17
N HIS A 259 21.31 -7.71 -14.05
CA HIS A 259 21.04 -6.42 -14.72
C HIS A 259 20.11 -5.52 -13.90
N VAL A 260 20.51 -5.23 -12.66
CA VAL A 260 19.67 -4.48 -11.71
C VAL A 260 19.35 -3.07 -12.21
N GLU A 261 20.24 -2.48 -13.01
CA GLU A 261 20.10 -1.18 -13.66
C GLU A 261 18.83 -1.08 -14.51
N ALA A 262 18.44 -2.16 -15.22
CA ALA A 262 17.23 -2.15 -16.03
C ALA A 262 15.95 -2.05 -15.17
N LEU A 263 15.97 -2.58 -13.95
CA LEU A 263 14.86 -2.42 -13.00
C LEU A 263 14.84 -0.99 -12.43
N GLN A 264 16.00 -0.38 -12.24
CA GLN A 264 16.13 1.00 -11.74
C GLN A 264 15.65 2.02 -12.76
N GLU A 265 16.02 1.86 -14.02
CA GLU A 265 15.53 2.70 -15.12
C GLU A 265 14.00 2.63 -15.23
N ASP A 266 13.42 1.42 -15.19
CA ASP A 266 11.96 1.25 -15.22
C ASP A 266 11.28 1.86 -13.99
N PHE A 267 11.87 1.70 -12.80
CA PHE A 267 11.40 2.34 -11.58
C PHE A 267 11.40 3.86 -11.70
N GLN A 268 12.54 4.47 -12.05
CA GLN A 268 12.72 5.93 -12.15
C GLN A 268 11.80 6.55 -13.22
N ALA A 269 11.58 5.87 -14.35
CA ALA A 269 10.65 6.32 -15.38
C ALA A 269 9.19 6.45 -14.88
N GLN A 270 8.84 5.69 -13.84
CA GLN A 270 7.50 5.66 -13.26
C GLN A 270 7.39 6.43 -11.94
N HIS A 271 8.52 6.75 -11.31
CA HIS A 271 8.58 7.20 -9.94
C HIS A 271 7.97 8.59 -9.74
N GLU A 272 8.20 9.53 -10.66
CA GLU A 272 7.63 10.88 -10.60
C GLU A 272 6.09 10.86 -10.44
N VAL A 273 5.40 9.98 -11.18
CA VAL A 273 3.93 9.85 -11.13
C VAL A 273 3.48 9.30 -9.78
N VAL A 274 4.27 8.39 -9.20
CA VAL A 274 4.00 7.84 -7.87
C VAL A 274 4.16 8.94 -6.81
N ILE A 275 5.28 9.67 -6.81
CA ILE A 275 5.51 10.78 -5.89
C ILE A 275 4.35 11.77 -5.96
N GLN A 276 3.99 12.22 -7.16
CA GLN A 276 2.88 13.18 -7.35
C GLN A 276 1.55 12.65 -6.80
N ALA A 277 1.20 11.39 -7.08
CA ALA A 277 -0.05 10.80 -6.65
C ALA A 277 -0.20 10.68 -5.13
N TYR A 278 0.91 10.54 -4.40
CA TYR A 278 0.91 10.37 -2.95
C TYR A 278 1.37 11.62 -2.19
N SER A 279 1.87 12.64 -2.89
CA SER A 279 2.36 13.90 -2.30
C SER A 279 1.34 14.65 -1.41
N LYS A 280 0.05 14.47 -1.71
CA LYS A 280 -1.10 15.12 -1.06
C LYS A 280 -2.18 14.10 -0.67
N TRP A 281 -1.79 12.87 -0.36
CA TRP A 281 -2.72 11.83 0.06
C TRP A 281 -3.49 12.21 1.34
N TYR A 282 -2.84 12.69 2.39
CA TYR A 282 -3.45 13.09 3.65
C TYR A 282 -4.31 14.36 3.53
N SER A 283 -3.74 15.45 3.01
CA SER A 283 -4.49 16.70 2.82
C SER A 283 -5.60 16.60 1.76
N GLY A 284 -5.45 15.70 0.78
CA GLY A 284 -6.41 15.44 -0.28
C GLY A 284 -7.33 14.26 0.03
N ALA A 285 -6.86 13.04 -0.23
CA ALA A 285 -7.68 11.82 -0.17
C ALA A 285 -8.15 11.46 1.26
N PHE A 286 -7.29 11.56 2.27
CA PHE A 286 -7.64 11.21 3.64
C PHE A 286 -8.63 12.21 4.24
N LYS A 287 -8.30 13.50 4.18
CA LYS A 287 -9.15 14.58 4.68
C LYS A 287 -10.51 14.59 3.98
N SER A 288 -10.55 14.47 2.65
CA SER A 288 -11.82 14.47 1.91
C SER A 288 -12.71 13.25 2.20
N ALA A 289 -12.13 12.14 2.66
CA ALA A 289 -12.90 10.96 2.99
C ALA A 289 -13.37 10.91 4.43
N THR A 290 -12.59 11.48 5.37
CA THR A 290 -12.81 11.33 6.81
C THR A 290 -13.28 12.61 7.50
N ASP A 291 -13.22 13.75 6.81
CA ASP A 291 -13.37 15.10 7.36
C ASP A 291 -12.38 15.44 8.49
N VAL A 292 -11.33 14.63 8.69
CA VAL A 292 -10.27 14.86 9.67
C VAL A 292 -9.00 15.36 8.99
N ASP A 293 -8.56 16.56 9.36
CA ASP A 293 -7.32 17.16 8.89
C ASP A 293 -6.16 16.83 9.83
N ILE A 294 -5.55 15.66 9.63
CA ILE A 294 -4.45 15.22 10.50
C ILE A 294 -3.19 16.10 10.35
N MET A 295 -3.08 16.86 9.27
CA MET A 295 -1.92 17.71 8.98
C MET A 295 -1.86 18.97 9.86
N GLN A 296 -2.96 19.30 10.55
CA GLN A 296 -3.01 20.45 11.47
C GLN A 296 -2.26 20.21 12.79
N GLN A 297 -2.08 18.95 13.18
CA GLN A 297 -1.43 18.58 14.43
C GLN A 297 -0.02 18.10 14.14
N ARG A 298 0.98 18.66 14.83
CA ARG A 298 2.38 18.24 14.67
C ARG A 298 2.58 16.81 15.16
N PHE A 299 3.24 15.99 14.34
CA PHE A 299 3.70 14.67 14.75
C PHE A 299 4.91 14.80 15.69
N ASP A 300 4.91 14.05 16.79
CA ASP A 300 6.02 14.02 17.77
C ASP A 300 6.83 12.73 17.59
N PRO A 301 8.05 12.80 17.00
CA PRO A 301 8.87 11.61 16.76
C PRO A 301 9.21 10.82 18.03
N LYS A 302 9.24 11.48 19.20
CA LYS A 302 9.52 10.79 20.47
C LYS A 302 8.33 9.97 20.94
N LYS A 303 7.10 10.44 20.67
CA LYS A 303 5.87 9.68 20.95
C LYS A 303 5.62 8.57 19.94
N LYS A 304 6.17 8.68 18.71
CA LYS A 304 6.05 7.70 17.62
C LYS A 304 4.62 7.46 17.12
N HIS A 305 3.66 8.23 17.60
CA HIS A 305 2.27 8.21 17.17
C HIS A 305 1.60 9.54 17.48
N MET A 306 0.45 9.74 16.84
CA MET A 306 -0.41 10.89 17.07
C MET A 306 -1.86 10.43 17.12
N LEU A 307 -2.63 10.95 18.08
CA LEU A 307 -4.08 10.79 18.15
C LEU A 307 -4.73 12.13 17.79
N VAL A 308 -5.51 12.14 16.71
CA VAL A 308 -6.26 13.31 16.24
C VAL A 308 -7.75 13.07 16.47
N HIS A 309 -8.43 14.08 17.00
CA HIS A 309 -9.87 14.03 17.25
C HIS A 309 -10.62 14.77 16.16
N GLY A 310 -11.41 14.05 15.37
CA GLY A 310 -12.44 14.64 14.51
C GLY A 310 -13.77 14.76 15.23
N GLU A 311 -14.76 15.38 14.59
CA GLU A 311 -16.12 15.49 15.13
C GLU A 311 -16.79 14.12 15.32
N ARG A 312 -16.53 13.20 14.39
CA ARG A 312 -17.15 11.87 14.35
C ARG A 312 -16.23 10.73 14.77
N CYS A 313 -14.94 10.85 14.44
CA CYS A 313 -13.98 9.74 14.54
C CYS A 313 -12.70 10.19 15.23
N ARG A 314 -12.06 9.27 15.95
CA ARG A 314 -10.68 9.43 16.43
C ARG A 314 -9.74 8.77 15.43
N VAL A 315 -8.61 9.41 15.14
CA VAL A 315 -7.62 8.90 14.19
C VAL A 315 -6.30 8.66 14.91
N LEU A 316 -5.86 7.40 14.94
CA LEU A 316 -4.51 7.04 15.34
C LEU A 316 -3.61 7.01 14.10
N VAL A 317 -2.57 7.84 14.13
CA VAL A 317 -1.56 7.96 13.08
C VAL A 317 -0.25 7.34 13.56
N LEU A 318 0.34 6.46 12.74
CA LEU A 318 1.55 5.69 13.04
C LEU A 318 2.60 5.87 11.93
N ARG A 319 3.88 5.68 12.24
CA ARG A 319 4.94 5.51 11.23
C ARG A 319 5.33 4.06 11.10
N PHE A 320 5.55 3.60 9.87
CA PHE A 320 5.93 2.24 9.56
C PHE A 320 7.31 1.88 10.12
N GLU A 321 8.21 2.85 10.20
CA GLU A 321 9.55 2.76 10.75
C GLU A 321 9.51 2.42 12.25
N ASP A 322 8.41 2.77 12.93
CA ASP A 322 8.13 2.46 14.32
C ASP A 322 7.31 1.16 14.52
N ILE A 323 7.19 0.29 13.50
CA ILE A 323 6.35 -0.93 13.55
C ILE A 323 6.68 -1.86 14.73
N GLY A 324 7.92 -1.87 15.20
CA GLY A 324 8.34 -2.63 16.39
C GLY A 324 7.60 -2.20 17.67
N GLU A 325 7.15 -0.95 17.74
CA GLU A 325 6.44 -0.37 18.89
C GLU A 325 4.91 -0.44 18.76
N TRP A 326 4.38 -0.82 17.59
CA TRP A 326 2.94 -0.75 17.32
C TRP A 326 2.10 -1.61 18.25
N THR A 327 2.63 -2.74 18.74
CA THR A 327 1.95 -3.55 19.77
C THR A 327 1.66 -2.71 21.01
N ASN A 328 2.66 -1.97 21.50
CA ASN A 328 2.54 -1.14 22.69
C ASN A 328 1.68 0.10 22.44
N ILE A 329 1.86 0.75 21.28
CA ILE A 329 1.12 1.96 20.91
C ILE A 329 -0.37 1.65 20.70
N ILE A 330 -0.69 0.69 19.82
CA ILE A 330 -2.08 0.32 19.53
C ILE A 330 -2.73 -0.29 20.77
N GLY A 331 -1.98 -1.03 21.58
CA GLY A 331 -2.43 -1.63 22.84
C GLY A 331 -2.96 -0.61 23.88
N GLN A 332 -2.51 0.65 23.82
CA GLN A 332 -3.04 1.72 24.68
C GLN A 332 -4.50 2.07 24.36
N TYR A 333 -4.91 1.88 23.11
CA TYR A 333 -6.26 2.18 22.62
C TYR A 333 -7.12 0.92 22.47
N PHE A 334 -6.47 -0.22 22.23
CA PHE A 334 -7.08 -1.53 22.03
C PHE A 334 -6.37 -2.56 22.93
N PRO A 335 -6.69 -2.61 24.23
CA PRO A 335 -6.05 -3.52 25.16
C PRO A 335 -6.07 -4.98 24.68
N GLY A 336 -4.92 -5.63 24.69
CA GLY A 336 -4.74 -7.00 24.22
C GLY A 336 -4.24 -7.12 22.76
N PHE A 337 -4.18 -6.02 22.00
CA PHE A 337 -3.62 -6.02 20.66
C PHE A 337 -2.14 -6.47 20.67
N LYS A 338 -1.75 -7.26 19.67
CA LYS A 338 -0.38 -7.64 19.35
C LYS A 338 -0.20 -7.72 17.83
N MET A 339 0.96 -7.29 17.35
CA MET A 339 1.30 -7.46 15.95
C MET A 339 1.43 -8.96 15.59
N PRO A 340 0.77 -9.44 14.52
CA PRO A 340 0.93 -10.82 14.09
C PRO A 340 2.38 -11.07 13.68
N GLN A 341 2.96 -12.15 14.19
CA GLN A 341 4.35 -12.50 13.91
C GLN A 341 4.45 -13.05 12.48
N GLY A 342 5.22 -12.36 11.64
CA GLY A 342 5.56 -12.83 10.30
C GLY A 342 4.57 -12.48 9.18
N SER A 343 3.54 -11.67 9.45
CA SER A 343 2.57 -11.20 8.44
C SER A 343 3.14 -10.18 7.44
N ASN A 344 4.35 -9.64 7.70
CA ASN A 344 5.03 -8.67 6.83
C ASN A 344 6.46 -9.12 6.46
N ARG A 345 6.61 -10.38 6.07
CA ARG A 345 7.91 -10.95 5.68
C ARG A 345 8.21 -10.71 4.21
N ALA A 346 8.77 -9.54 3.91
CA ALA A 346 9.22 -9.20 2.57
C ALA A 346 10.22 -10.24 2.01
N GLU A 347 10.97 -10.90 2.88
CA GLU A 347 11.94 -11.95 2.54
C GLU A 347 11.32 -13.23 1.99
N LEU A 348 10.04 -13.48 2.26
CA LEU A 348 9.32 -14.66 1.75
C LEU A 348 8.68 -14.42 0.38
N LYS A 349 8.69 -13.18 -0.11
CA LYS A 349 8.12 -12.85 -1.43
C LYS A 349 9.01 -13.41 -2.53
N TRP A 350 8.40 -13.86 -3.63
CA TRP A 350 9.13 -14.47 -4.75
C TRP A 350 10.22 -13.56 -5.33
N TYR A 351 10.07 -12.24 -5.19
CA TYR A 351 11.01 -11.23 -5.66
C TYR A 351 12.04 -10.78 -4.61
N ALA A 352 12.11 -11.41 -3.43
CA ALA A 352 12.92 -10.91 -2.32
C ALA A 352 14.40 -10.73 -2.65
N GLU A 353 14.99 -11.63 -3.45
CA GLU A 353 16.38 -11.52 -3.88
C GLU A 353 16.59 -10.34 -4.83
N ALA A 354 15.77 -10.23 -5.88
CA ALA A 354 15.81 -9.12 -6.82
C ALA A 354 15.61 -7.77 -6.11
N TYR A 355 14.67 -7.70 -5.17
CA TYR A 355 14.40 -6.51 -4.37
C TYR A 355 15.60 -6.10 -3.51
N ARG A 356 16.26 -7.06 -2.84
CA ARG A 356 17.48 -6.77 -2.06
C ARG A 356 18.61 -6.25 -2.93
N ASN A 357 18.82 -6.84 -4.10
CA ASN A 357 19.86 -6.39 -5.02
C ASN A 357 19.54 -4.99 -5.55
N PHE A 358 18.29 -4.74 -5.90
CA PHE A 358 17.79 -3.43 -6.30
C PHE A 358 18.04 -2.35 -5.26
N LEU A 359 17.66 -2.58 -4.00
CA LEU A 359 17.84 -1.61 -2.92
C LEU A 359 19.32 -1.30 -2.64
N LYS A 360 20.21 -2.28 -2.76
CA LYS A 360 21.66 -2.08 -2.51
C LYS A 360 22.30 -1.07 -3.46
N THR A 361 21.79 -0.96 -4.67
CA THR A 361 22.36 -0.12 -5.73
C THR A 361 21.45 1.04 -6.10
N LEU A 362 20.26 1.16 -5.49
CA LEU A 362 19.30 2.21 -5.83
C LEU A 362 19.86 3.57 -5.43
N SER A 363 19.92 4.47 -6.41
CA SER A 363 20.17 5.89 -6.21
C SER A 363 19.06 6.70 -6.83
N TYR A 364 18.61 7.74 -6.14
CA TYR A 364 17.62 8.68 -6.66
C TYR A 364 18.32 9.81 -7.42
N ARG A 365 17.69 10.31 -8.48
CA ARG A 365 18.14 11.54 -9.13
C ARG A 365 17.90 12.73 -8.19
N PRO A 366 18.70 13.81 -8.25
CA PRO A 366 18.52 14.98 -7.38
C PRO A 366 17.10 15.54 -7.41
N GLU A 367 16.47 15.59 -8.59
CA GLU A 367 15.09 16.05 -8.75
C GLU A 367 14.05 15.12 -8.09
N GLU A 368 14.29 13.80 -8.07
CA GLU A 368 13.42 12.83 -7.39
C GLU A 368 13.57 12.95 -5.87
N LEU A 369 14.81 13.10 -5.40
CA LEU A 369 15.11 13.30 -3.99
C LEU A 369 14.37 14.53 -3.45
N LYS A 370 14.49 15.66 -4.17
CA LYS A 370 13.78 16.91 -3.86
C LYS A 370 12.26 16.70 -3.84
N ALA A 371 11.72 16.10 -4.89
CA ALA A 371 10.28 15.88 -5.00
C ALA A 371 9.72 14.98 -3.88
N MET A 372 10.46 13.95 -3.45
CA MET A 372 10.07 13.12 -2.29
C MET A 372 10.10 13.92 -0.99
N CYS A 373 11.18 14.68 -0.75
CA CYS A 373 11.33 15.49 0.46
C CYS A 373 10.33 16.64 0.57
N GLU A 374 9.77 17.11 -0.55
CA GLU A 374 8.71 18.11 -0.58
C GLU A 374 7.29 17.52 -0.38
N THR A 375 7.15 16.19 -0.30
CA THR A 375 5.83 15.58 -0.02
C THR A 375 5.36 15.90 1.38
N GLU A 376 4.03 15.90 1.59
CA GLU A 376 3.47 16.10 2.93
C GLU A 376 3.88 14.98 3.89
N THR A 377 4.14 13.77 3.36
CA THR A 377 4.61 12.62 4.13
C THR A 377 5.94 12.93 4.80
N GLU A 378 6.94 13.32 4.01
CA GLU A 378 8.28 13.63 4.51
C GLU A 378 8.28 14.89 5.38
N THR A 379 7.68 15.97 4.87
CA THR A 379 7.69 17.27 5.57
C THR A 379 6.92 17.29 6.89
N HIS A 380 5.96 16.37 7.09
CA HIS A 380 5.15 16.35 8.31
C HIS A 380 5.52 15.24 9.30
N PHE A 381 5.81 14.03 8.81
CA PHE A 381 6.04 12.87 9.68
C PHE A 381 7.52 12.52 9.87
N TYR A 382 8.41 13.01 8.99
CA TYR A 382 9.83 12.66 9.00
C TYR A 382 10.77 13.88 9.05
N ALA A 383 10.26 15.11 8.98
CA ALA A 383 11.09 16.33 8.97
C ALA A 383 11.99 16.49 10.22
N GLU A 384 11.61 15.92 11.35
CA GLU A 384 12.39 15.95 12.59
C GLU A 384 13.09 14.61 12.89
N ASP A 385 13.00 13.66 11.97
CA ASP A 385 13.67 12.38 12.10
C ASP A 385 15.13 12.53 11.66
N PRO A 386 16.12 12.35 12.57
CA PRO A 386 17.52 12.46 12.21
C PRO A 386 17.98 11.36 11.23
N ASP A 387 17.21 10.27 11.12
CA ASP A 387 17.48 9.18 10.19
C ASP A 387 16.74 9.37 8.85
N SER A 388 15.97 10.46 8.67
CA SER A 388 15.31 10.76 7.39
C SER A 388 16.34 11.09 6.32
N GLU A 389 16.14 10.54 5.13
CA GLU A 389 16.94 10.85 3.95
C GLU A 389 16.85 12.33 3.51
N CYS A 390 15.89 13.09 4.06
CA CYS A 390 15.70 14.52 3.81
C CYS A 390 16.42 15.43 4.81
N ALA A 391 16.98 14.89 5.91
CA ALA A 391 17.58 15.69 6.98
C ALA A 391 18.81 16.50 6.52
N ASP A 392 19.60 15.94 5.60
CA ASP A 392 20.84 16.53 5.08
C ASP A 392 20.68 17.21 3.71
N ALA A 393 19.46 17.27 3.19
CA ALA A 393 19.24 17.69 1.83
C ALA A 393 19.11 19.23 1.74
N ASP A 394 20.23 19.90 1.45
CA ASP A 394 20.29 21.32 1.09
C ASP A 394 19.72 21.52 -0.34
N PHE A 395 18.42 21.73 -0.46
CA PHE A 395 17.69 21.88 -1.76
C PHE A 395 17.44 23.30 -2.25
#